data_AF-A0A0W0S1G7-F1
#
_entry.id   AF-A0A0W0S1G7-F1
#
_cell.length_a   1.000
_cell.length_b   1.000
_cell.length_c   1.000
_cell.angle_alpha   90.00
_cell.angle_beta   90.00
_cell.angle_gamma   90.00
#
_symmetry.space_group_name_H-M   'P 1'
#
loop_
_entity.id
_entity.type
_entity.pdbx_description
1 polymer ?
#
loop_
_entity_poly.entity_id
_entity_poly.type
_entity_poly.pdbx_seq_one_letter_code
_entity_poly.pdbx_strand_id
1 'polypeptide(L)'
;MLVQRILDFIQTLEREGNLSSCDAKLHECLFERFSKRIAGDDLTRDDFFYLLACYKSRWEAIVDRDDDYTRNPSTINQHWIDLAKELAPLVKINYLKILIPTLVNEKDLNDFSSLDETVNLFNFYLGHGEKTLYRKLSFCRHLESWQFELSTYRADKKLSVVTVDELARLKLCKQTSREVSVNSEPFKNFWDLMRKKVFVRLRNRGHMPIAFLPHLLELIEQYYSLKERGLDFTHFKKEINNLFRRLYDYNLADVNFLYGTKIEYKENEEYLLDLFIALHTANSYDEINYEMQTLGKWLFAFNSDLKATSKELQPVYQDRAEKIAEKPFIKTDAFVNCCKLLVSLFTTQFELSFFFTRQTHSLWDKKANVFPEAYGIFTVLLPLIAANKPKALEDAYEEIIQDIIIPARRDNSFYTWFTRYQPTIKWLELVQDCKLNELGVHWFEPELLFNALQLFDTRNPSVQMRINHLLDDIIQTYAQHQNELMKQFRVNILFTEFLNGLSEYHSKRLLILIKLCDLERAKSQFLSNCTKHINAQIAQLSQSTESSSLCFFSRIRNKSERVDLFKLPEKAKDVESMIVEYKTQLSDLSVEPRKAENISTYLFKIGQPILTVTQKEKAKNSGRPILDYIGQYT
;
A
#
# COMPACT_ATOMS: atom_id res chain seq x y z
N MET A 1 29.51 15.03 44.18
CA MET A 1 28.28 15.87 44.21
C MET A 1 27.60 15.53 45.50
N LEU A 2 27.24 16.54 46.28
CA LEU A 2 26.73 16.34 47.62
C LEU A 2 25.25 15.92 47.60
N VAL A 3 24.85 15.15 48.60
CA VAL A 3 23.45 14.82 48.89
C VAL A 3 22.60 16.09 49.00
N GLN A 4 23.15 17.19 49.54
CA GLN A 4 22.48 18.48 49.63
C GLN A 4 21.84 18.92 48.30
N ARG A 5 22.51 18.72 47.16
CA ARG A 5 21.98 19.17 45.87
C ARG A 5 20.68 18.45 45.48
N ILE A 6 20.57 17.17 45.85
CA ILE A 6 19.34 16.39 45.65
C ILE A 6 18.25 16.85 46.61
N LEU A 7 18.60 17.15 47.86
CA LEU A 7 17.64 17.73 48.83
C LEU A 7 17.11 19.08 48.33
N ASP A 8 17.96 19.93 47.75
CA ASP A 8 17.56 21.20 47.15
C ASP A 8 16.61 21.00 45.96
N PHE A 9 16.89 19.98 45.12
CA PHE A 9 16.02 19.62 44.00
C PHE A 9 14.64 19.15 44.47
N ILE A 10 14.58 18.31 45.52
CA ILE A 10 13.33 17.84 46.14
C ILE A 10 12.50 19.05 46.64
N GLN A 11 13.12 19.96 47.39
CA GLN A 11 12.46 21.19 47.86
C GLN A 11 11.98 22.08 46.71
N THR A 12 12.74 22.11 45.61
CA THR A 12 12.36 22.88 44.42
C THR A 12 11.09 22.30 43.78
N LEU A 13 11.01 20.97 43.62
CA LEU A 13 9.80 20.32 43.11
C LEU A 13 8.59 20.53 44.03
N GLU A 14 8.78 20.45 45.35
CA GLU A 14 7.72 20.69 46.34
C GLU A 14 7.12 22.10 46.22
N ARG A 15 7.95 23.12 45.96
CA ARG A 15 7.52 24.51 45.82
C ARG A 15 6.72 24.81 44.55
N GLU A 16 6.88 24.04 43.48
CA GLU A 16 6.16 24.27 42.21
C GLU A 16 4.66 23.90 42.31
N GLY A 17 4.24 23.16 43.35
CA GLY A 17 2.84 22.95 43.77
C GLY A 17 1.95 22.10 42.85
N ASN A 18 2.17 22.16 41.54
CA ASN A 18 1.39 21.45 40.51
C ASN A 18 2.24 20.38 39.81
N LEU A 19 2.64 19.35 40.56
CA LEU A 19 3.36 18.22 39.98
C LEU A 19 2.42 17.30 39.20
N SER A 20 2.88 16.82 38.04
CA SER A 20 2.21 15.74 37.33
C SER A 20 2.16 14.47 38.21
N SER A 21 1.24 13.54 37.93
CA SER A 21 1.16 12.29 38.71
C SER A 21 2.48 11.50 38.71
N CYS A 22 3.28 11.59 37.64
CA CYS A 22 4.59 10.94 37.59
C CYS A 22 5.64 11.70 38.42
N ASP A 23 5.66 13.03 38.34
CA ASP A 23 6.61 13.86 39.09
C ASP A 23 6.34 13.80 40.60
N ALA A 24 5.07 13.72 41.01
CA ALA A 24 4.71 13.55 42.42
C ALA A 24 5.23 12.21 42.99
N LYS A 25 5.05 11.11 42.25
CA LYS A 25 5.59 9.80 42.65
C LYS A 25 7.11 9.79 42.72
N LEU A 26 7.77 10.41 41.73
CA LEU A 26 9.23 10.50 41.71
C LEU A 26 9.76 11.39 42.84
N HIS A 27 9.05 12.47 43.16
CA HIS A 27 9.35 13.30 44.33
C HIS A 27 9.29 12.48 45.62
N GLU A 28 8.24 11.70 45.85
CA GLU A 28 8.13 10.81 47.01
C GLU A 28 9.29 9.80 47.05
N CYS A 29 9.58 9.13 45.93
CA CYS A 29 10.68 8.17 45.81
C CYS A 29 12.06 8.80 46.10
N LEU A 30 12.28 10.04 45.68
CA LEU A 30 13.51 10.78 45.97
C LEU A 30 13.56 11.20 47.44
N PHE A 31 12.45 11.70 47.99
CA PHE A 31 12.33 12.09 49.38
C PHE A 31 12.61 10.91 50.32
N GLU A 32 11.98 9.76 50.11
CA GLU A 32 12.18 8.56 50.93
C GLU A 32 13.64 8.10 50.96
N ARG A 33 14.32 8.17 49.81
CA ARG A 33 15.71 7.73 49.69
C ARG A 33 16.71 8.70 50.31
N PHE A 34 16.54 10.00 50.09
CA PHE A 34 17.57 11.00 50.41
C PHE A 34 17.28 11.79 51.70
N SER A 35 16.04 11.89 52.18
CA SER A 35 15.68 12.72 53.35
C SER A 35 16.42 12.37 54.64
N LYS A 36 16.79 11.09 54.82
CA LYS A 36 17.50 10.59 56.01
C LYS A 36 19.02 10.63 55.85
N ARG A 37 19.54 11.00 54.67
CA ARG A 37 20.97 11.09 54.42
C ARG A 37 21.54 12.42 54.89
N ILE A 38 22.82 12.41 55.27
CA ILE A 38 23.52 13.62 55.72
C ILE A 38 23.83 14.49 54.49
N ALA A 39 23.43 15.76 54.54
CA ALA A 39 23.58 16.72 53.45
C ALA A 39 25.02 16.85 52.90
N GLY A 40 26.02 16.77 53.80
CA GLY A 40 27.44 16.91 53.47
C GLY A 40 28.08 15.65 52.87
N ASP A 41 27.35 14.54 52.78
CA ASP A 41 27.88 13.32 52.15
C ASP A 41 27.95 13.48 50.62
N ASP A 42 28.93 12.83 50.00
CA ASP A 42 28.92 12.61 48.56
C ASP A 42 27.88 11.56 48.15
N LEU A 43 27.33 11.74 46.95
CA LEU A 43 26.54 10.72 46.27
C LEU A 43 27.39 9.48 45.98
N THR A 44 26.83 8.32 46.30
CA THR A 44 27.47 7.03 46.01
C THR A 44 27.19 6.58 44.58
N ARG A 45 27.89 5.53 44.13
CA ARG A 45 27.60 4.90 42.83
C ARG A 45 26.16 4.39 42.75
N ASP A 46 25.64 3.83 43.84
CA ASP A 46 24.28 3.32 43.92
C ASP A 46 23.24 4.45 43.83
N ASP A 47 23.57 5.64 44.36
CA ASP A 47 22.72 6.82 44.21
C ASP A 47 22.66 7.31 42.78
N PHE A 48 23.78 7.31 42.05
CA PHE A 48 23.78 7.62 40.63
C PHE A 48 22.92 6.63 39.83
N PHE A 49 23.04 5.33 40.09
CA PHE A 49 22.19 4.32 39.42
C PHE A 49 20.70 4.54 39.72
N TYR A 50 20.36 4.89 40.96
CA TYR A 50 18.98 5.20 41.33
C TYR A 50 18.44 6.44 40.62
N LEU A 51 19.22 7.52 40.59
CA LEU A 51 18.83 8.75 39.89
C LEU A 51 18.61 8.49 38.40
N LEU A 52 19.50 7.72 37.75
CA LEU A 52 19.33 7.31 36.35
C LEU A 52 18.06 6.46 36.15
N ALA A 53 17.71 5.60 37.11
CA ALA A 53 16.46 4.84 37.08
C ALA A 53 15.22 5.76 37.22
N CYS A 54 15.29 6.81 38.05
CA CYS A 54 14.24 7.82 38.15
C CYS A 54 14.04 8.56 36.82
N TYR A 55 15.12 8.99 36.17
CA TYR A 55 15.03 9.63 34.84
C TYR A 55 14.40 8.69 33.79
N LYS A 56 14.79 7.42 33.78
CA LYS A 56 14.18 6.41 32.90
C LYS A 56 12.68 6.27 33.18
N SER A 57 12.29 6.10 34.44
CA SER A 57 10.88 5.99 34.82
C SER A 57 10.09 7.26 34.47
N ARG A 58 10.71 8.43 34.57
CA ARG A 58 10.09 9.69 34.15
C ARG A 58 9.87 9.70 32.65
N TRP A 59 10.92 9.43 31.87
CA TRP A 59 10.86 9.44 30.41
C TRP A 59 9.74 8.53 29.87
N GLU A 60 9.65 7.30 30.38
CA GLU A 60 8.59 6.35 30.03
C GLU A 60 7.17 6.87 30.33
N ALA A 61 7.03 7.74 31.35
CA ALA A 61 5.76 8.33 31.72
C ALA A 61 5.41 9.58 30.88
N ILE A 62 6.40 10.35 30.43
CA ILE A 62 6.17 11.68 29.81
C ILE A 62 6.31 11.71 28.28
N VAL A 63 6.96 10.72 27.66
CA VAL A 63 7.17 10.68 26.20
C VAL A 63 5.85 10.83 25.46
N ASP A 64 5.81 11.73 24.48
CA ASP A 64 4.62 12.08 23.69
C ASP A 64 3.41 12.58 24.51
N ARG A 65 3.62 12.99 25.77
CA ARG A 65 2.62 13.65 26.61
C ARG A 65 2.91 15.13 26.80
N ASP A 66 2.05 15.78 27.59
CA ASP A 66 2.12 17.20 27.89
C ASP A 66 3.40 17.63 28.61
N ASP A 67 4.06 16.72 29.33
CA ASP A 67 5.31 16.99 30.07
C ASP A 67 6.56 16.53 29.32
N ASP A 68 6.45 16.16 28.05
CA ASP A 68 7.59 15.76 27.21
C ASP A 68 8.61 16.91 27.09
N TYR A 69 9.90 16.62 27.35
CA TYR A 69 11.00 17.59 27.29
C TYR A 69 11.13 18.33 25.95
N THR A 70 10.75 17.66 24.84
CA THR A 70 10.83 18.20 23.48
C THR A 70 9.60 19.02 23.09
N ARG A 71 8.49 18.90 23.85
CA ARG A 71 7.21 19.54 23.54
C ARG A 71 6.86 20.67 24.48
N ASN A 72 7.26 20.61 25.75
CA ASN A 72 6.85 21.56 26.78
C ASN A 72 8.04 22.08 27.60
N PRO A 73 8.39 23.38 27.49
CA PRO A 73 9.42 24.00 28.31
C PRO A 73 8.86 24.45 29.68
N SER A 74 8.24 23.54 30.42
CA SER A 74 7.71 23.83 31.77
C SER A 74 8.85 24.06 32.78
N THR A 75 8.55 24.77 33.87
CA THR A 75 9.49 24.98 34.98
C THR A 75 9.97 23.66 35.57
N ILE A 76 9.05 22.71 35.78
CA ILE A 76 9.36 21.34 36.24
C ILE A 76 10.35 20.65 35.28
N ASN A 77 10.11 20.72 33.96
CA ASN A 77 11.04 20.15 32.99
C ASN A 77 12.42 20.82 33.07
N GLN A 78 12.47 22.13 33.28
CA GLN A 78 13.74 22.86 33.43
C GLN A 78 14.52 22.37 34.65
N HIS A 79 13.87 22.17 35.80
CA HIS A 79 14.50 21.65 37.02
C HIS A 79 15.12 20.26 36.78
N TRP A 80 14.39 19.37 36.09
CA TRP A 80 14.91 18.05 35.72
C TRP A 80 16.08 18.12 34.73
N ILE A 81 16.04 19.05 33.78
CA ILE A 81 17.11 19.26 32.78
C ILE A 81 18.38 19.77 33.47
N ASP A 82 18.26 20.72 34.39
CA ASP A 82 19.40 21.31 35.09
C ASP A 82 20.11 20.28 35.96
N LEU A 83 19.34 19.47 36.71
CA LEU A 83 19.91 18.36 37.47
C LEU A 83 20.61 17.34 36.55
N ALA A 84 20.07 17.05 35.36
CA ALA A 84 20.70 16.10 34.44
C ALA A 84 22.04 16.62 33.90
N LYS A 85 22.16 17.94 33.65
CA LYS A 85 23.41 18.58 33.24
C LYS A 85 24.48 18.52 34.33
N GLU A 86 24.08 18.67 35.59
CA GLU A 86 24.99 18.52 36.73
C GLU A 86 25.45 17.06 36.93
N LEU A 87 24.56 16.09 36.68
CA LEU A 87 24.87 14.66 36.78
C LEU A 87 25.79 14.16 35.64
N ALA A 88 25.58 14.65 34.42
CA ALA A 88 26.28 14.21 33.21
C ALA A 88 27.81 14.05 33.34
N PRO A 89 28.59 15.04 33.81
CA PRO A 89 30.04 14.90 33.95
C PRO A 89 30.45 13.86 35.00
N LEU A 90 29.60 13.62 36.02
CA LEU A 90 29.89 12.69 37.12
C LEU A 90 29.71 11.24 36.70
N VAL A 91 28.67 10.97 35.91
CA VAL A 91 28.39 9.61 35.40
C VAL A 91 29.02 9.33 34.04
N LYS A 92 29.66 10.33 33.41
CA LYS A 92 30.24 10.26 32.05
C LYS A 92 29.21 9.84 30.99
N ILE A 93 27.99 10.33 31.12
CA ILE A 93 26.88 10.12 30.18
C ILE A 93 26.42 11.49 29.70
N ASN A 94 26.19 11.66 28.40
CA ASN A 94 25.63 12.90 27.87
C ASN A 94 24.26 13.18 28.53
N TYR A 95 24.02 14.42 28.98
CA TYR A 95 22.79 14.78 29.68
C TYR A 95 21.52 14.49 28.86
N LEU A 96 21.57 14.55 27.52
CA LEU A 96 20.47 14.16 26.64
C LEU A 96 20.15 12.66 26.77
N LYS A 97 21.15 11.80 26.94
CA LYS A 97 20.97 10.35 27.19
C LYS A 97 20.54 10.05 28.62
N ILE A 98 20.74 10.97 29.57
CA ILE A 98 20.16 10.89 30.91
C ILE A 98 18.66 11.20 30.83
N LEU A 99 18.29 12.31 30.17
CA LEU A 99 16.89 12.75 30.02
C LEU A 99 16.06 11.83 29.11
N ILE A 100 16.68 11.33 28.04
CA ILE A 100 16.05 10.47 27.03
C ILE A 100 16.89 9.19 26.92
N PRO A 101 16.71 8.20 27.81
CA PRO A 101 17.54 7.00 27.82
C PRO A 101 17.39 6.12 26.58
N THR A 102 16.35 6.33 25.77
CA THR A 102 16.15 5.63 24.49
C THR A 102 16.99 6.20 23.34
N LEU A 103 17.68 7.32 23.55
CA LEU A 103 18.42 8.04 22.52
C LEU A 103 19.66 7.27 22.03
N VAL A 104 19.77 7.12 20.70
CA VAL A 104 20.85 6.33 20.06
C VAL A 104 21.87 7.23 19.35
N ASN A 105 21.47 8.38 18.81
CA ASN A 105 22.37 9.30 18.10
C ASN A 105 22.94 10.40 19.02
N GLU A 106 24.16 10.82 18.71
CA GLU A 106 24.83 11.96 19.36
C GLU A 106 24.95 13.19 18.45
N LYS A 107 24.78 12.97 17.15
CA LYS A 107 24.79 13.99 16.10
C LYS A 107 23.44 14.04 15.41
N ASP A 108 23.03 15.22 14.98
CA ASP A 108 21.85 15.38 14.14
C ASP A 108 22.11 14.73 12.77
N LEU A 109 21.17 13.94 12.26
CA LEU A 109 21.35 13.25 10.98
C LEU A 109 21.17 14.16 9.76
N ASN A 110 20.59 15.35 9.93
CA ASN A 110 20.33 16.28 8.83
C ASN A 110 21.52 17.19 8.52
N ASP A 111 22.34 17.55 9.51
CA ASP A 111 23.51 18.42 9.31
C ASP A 111 24.81 17.88 9.94
N PHE A 112 24.76 16.71 10.60
CA PHE A 112 25.89 16.06 11.27
C PHE A 112 26.54 16.88 12.39
N SER A 113 25.88 17.94 12.86
CA SER A 113 26.32 18.73 14.02
C SER A 113 26.06 18.00 15.34
N SER A 114 26.79 18.37 16.39
CA SER A 114 26.64 17.72 17.70
C SER A 114 25.37 18.17 18.39
N LEU A 115 24.60 17.25 18.96
CA LEU A 115 23.30 17.58 19.58
C LEU A 115 23.47 18.41 20.86
N ASP A 116 24.58 18.27 21.57
CA ASP A 116 24.86 19.00 22.81
C ASP A 116 25.04 20.52 22.63
N GLU A 117 25.25 21.00 21.41
CA GLU A 117 25.32 22.44 21.09
C GLU A 117 23.99 23.18 21.33
N THR A 118 22.86 22.47 21.37
CA THR A 118 21.54 23.09 21.58
C THR A 118 21.17 23.10 23.05
N VAL A 119 20.95 24.29 23.60
CA VAL A 119 20.67 24.49 25.02
C VAL A 119 19.24 24.07 25.41
N ASN A 120 18.28 24.32 24.52
CA ASN A 120 16.85 24.20 24.81
C ASN A 120 16.23 22.96 24.16
N LEU A 121 15.66 22.06 24.98
CA LEU A 121 15.15 20.78 24.49
C LEU A 121 13.91 20.92 23.60
N PHE A 122 13.12 21.99 23.77
CA PHE A 122 11.99 22.28 22.89
C PHE A 122 12.39 22.60 21.45
N ASN A 123 13.68 22.82 21.16
CA ASN A 123 14.19 22.95 19.79
C ASN A 123 14.45 21.60 19.11
N PHE A 124 14.25 20.49 19.82
CA PHE A 124 14.32 19.15 19.27
C PHE A 124 12.94 18.57 19.00
N TYR A 125 12.93 17.48 18.26
CA TYR A 125 11.82 16.54 18.18
C TYR A 125 12.38 15.12 18.05
N LEU A 126 11.60 14.13 18.50
CA LEU A 126 11.95 12.72 18.33
C LEU A 126 11.50 12.20 16.98
N GLY A 127 12.43 11.55 16.31
CA GLY A 127 12.20 10.88 15.05
C GLY A 127 11.43 9.58 15.17
N HIS A 128 11.21 8.96 14.01
CA HIS A 128 10.51 7.69 13.92
C HIS A 128 11.09 6.62 14.88
N GLY A 129 10.22 6.04 15.71
CA GLY A 129 10.58 5.01 16.69
C GLY A 129 11.26 5.52 17.97
N GLU A 130 11.18 6.83 18.28
CA GLU A 130 11.50 7.42 19.60
C GLU A 130 12.96 7.25 20.07
N LYS A 131 13.86 7.04 19.10
CA LYS A 131 15.26 6.70 19.34
C LYS A 131 16.26 7.69 18.76
N THR A 132 15.80 8.52 17.83
CA THR A 132 16.65 9.49 17.14
C THR A 132 16.17 10.89 17.46
N LEU A 133 17.06 11.77 17.89
CA LEU A 133 16.73 13.17 18.17
C LEU A 133 17.18 14.05 17.00
N TYR A 134 16.30 14.95 16.59
CA TYR A 134 16.53 15.89 15.49
C TYR A 134 16.29 17.32 15.96
N ARG A 135 17.14 18.24 15.53
CA ARG A 135 17.03 19.69 15.77
C ARG A 135 16.11 20.31 14.72
N LYS A 136 15.13 21.08 15.17
CA LYS A 136 14.17 21.78 14.29
C LYS A 136 14.88 22.71 13.29
N LEU A 137 15.93 23.41 13.72
CA LEU A 137 16.71 24.29 12.85
C LEU A 137 17.44 23.51 11.74
N SER A 138 18.09 22.41 12.08
CA SER A 138 18.79 21.54 11.13
C SER A 138 17.81 20.92 10.15
N PHE A 139 16.63 20.53 10.62
CA PHE A 139 15.54 20.07 9.78
C PHE A 139 15.03 21.17 8.82
N CYS A 140 14.85 22.42 9.26
CA CYS A 140 14.50 23.53 8.37
C CYS A 140 15.53 23.72 7.25
N ARG A 141 16.83 23.77 7.59
CA ARG A 141 17.91 23.92 6.61
C ARG A 141 17.96 22.75 5.62
N HIS A 142 17.72 21.54 6.12
CA HIS A 142 17.57 20.36 5.27
C HIS A 142 16.43 20.55 4.28
N LEU A 143 15.23 20.91 4.74
CA LEU A 143 14.10 21.17 3.84
C LEU A 143 14.43 22.24 2.79
N GLU A 144 15.09 23.34 3.17
CA GLU A 144 15.52 24.36 2.21
C GLU A 144 16.46 23.80 1.13
N SER A 145 17.45 23.00 1.52
CA SER A 145 18.39 22.36 0.58
C SER A 145 17.71 21.37 -0.37
N TRP A 146 16.61 20.75 0.06
CA TRP A 146 15.82 19.80 -0.72
C TRP A 146 14.57 20.44 -1.34
N GLN A 147 14.57 21.74 -1.59
CA GLN A 147 13.47 22.47 -2.24
C GLN A 147 12.11 22.34 -1.51
N PHE A 148 12.17 22.14 -0.20
CA PHE A 148 11.07 21.85 0.73
C PHE A 148 10.35 20.53 0.46
N GLU A 149 11.04 19.54 -0.10
CA GLU A 149 10.57 18.16 -0.08
C GLU A 149 10.60 17.64 1.37
N LEU A 150 9.42 17.29 1.90
CA LEU A 150 9.27 16.88 3.29
C LEU A 150 9.92 15.53 3.54
N SER A 151 11.17 15.57 3.97
CA SER A 151 12.06 14.43 4.05
C SER A 151 13.08 14.61 5.17
N THR A 152 13.68 13.52 5.63
CA THR A 152 14.73 13.54 6.65
C THR A 152 15.68 12.36 6.47
N TYR A 153 16.92 12.49 6.92
CA TYR A 153 17.87 11.37 6.91
C TYR A 153 17.60 10.40 8.05
N ARG A 154 17.65 9.10 7.74
CA ARG A 154 17.59 8.01 8.74
C ARG A 154 18.99 7.53 9.09
N ALA A 155 19.10 6.63 10.07
CA ALA A 155 20.37 6.11 10.55
C ALA A 155 21.18 5.38 9.46
N ASP A 156 20.51 4.85 8.43
CA ASP A 156 21.12 4.25 7.24
C ASP A 156 21.60 5.28 6.20
N LYS A 157 21.52 6.58 6.55
CA LYS A 157 21.85 7.74 5.70
C LYS A 157 20.99 7.84 4.44
N LYS A 158 19.86 7.14 4.37
CA LYS A 158 18.90 7.30 3.28
C LYS A 158 17.90 8.40 3.60
N LEU A 159 17.56 9.14 2.55
CA LEU A 159 16.46 10.10 2.60
C LEU A 159 15.14 9.33 2.71
N SER A 160 14.32 9.69 3.69
CA SER A 160 13.03 9.03 3.94
C SER A 160 11.92 10.04 4.18
N VAL A 161 10.68 9.57 4.04
CA VAL A 161 9.47 10.31 4.40
C VAL A 161 9.52 10.71 5.88
N VAL A 162 9.13 11.95 6.18
CA VAL A 162 8.83 12.38 7.55
C VAL A 162 7.49 11.79 7.96
N THR A 163 7.49 10.96 9.00
CA THR A 163 6.34 10.15 9.36
C THR A 163 5.28 10.97 10.09
N VAL A 164 4.05 10.45 10.16
CA VAL A 164 2.91 11.14 10.77
C VAL A 164 3.14 11.33 12.28
N ASP A 165 3.81 10.39 12.96
CA ASP A 165 4.21 10.55 14.37
C ASP A 165 5.21 11.70 14.55
N GLU A 166 6.20 11.84 13.66
CA GLU A 166 7.14 12.97 13.69
C GLU A 166 6.42 14.30 13.46
N LEU A 167 5.49 14.34 12.50
CA LEU A 167 4.71 15.53 12.18
C LEU A 167 3.75 15.90 13.32
N ALA A 168 3.15 14.90 13.97
CA ALA A 168 2.33 15.10 15.16
C ALA A 168 3.13 15.71 16.31
N ARG A 169 4.34 15.19 16.59
CA ARG A 169 5.26 15.76 17.60
C ARG A 169 5.59 17.22 17.30
N LEU A 170 5.89 17.53 16.02
CA LEU A 170 6.16 18.90 15.58
C LEU A 170 4.95 19.83 15.73
N LYS A 171 3.75 19.36 15.38
CA LYS A 171 2.49 20.13 15.49
C LYS A 171 2.10 20.40 16.95
N LEU A 172 2.30 19.41 17.83
CA LEU A 172 1.86 19.44 19.22
C LEU A 172 2.87 20.07 20.21
N CYS A 173 3.98 20.64 19.72
CA CYS A 173 4.88 21.40 20.57
C CYS A 173 4.15 22.63 21.14
N LYS A 174 4.11 22.76 22.48
CA LYS A 174 3.50 23.92 23.14
C LYS A 174 4.30 25.16 22.74
N GLN A 175 3.58 26.16 22.21
CA GLN A 175 4.19 27.38 21.69
C GLN A 175 4.92 28.10 22.81
N THR A 176 6.23 28.26 22.68
CA THR A 176 6.87 29.48 23.19
C THR A 176 6.46 30.59 22.25
N SER A 177 5.96 31.71 22.75
CA SER A 177 5.48 32.88 21.99
C SER A 177 6.56 33.60 21.15
N ARG A 178 7.59 32.89 20.70
CA ARG A 178 8.73 33.40 19.94
C ARG A 178 8.46 33.23 18.45
N GLU A 179 8.41 34.35 17.75
CA GLU A 179 8.43 34.38 16.30
C GLU A 179 9.72 33.73 15.80
N VAL A 180 9.60 32.80 14.86
CA VAL A 180 10.73 32.19 14.17
C VAL A 180 10.96 32.99 12.90
N SER A 181 12.15 33.55 12.71
CA SER A 181 12.50 34.20 11.44
C SER A 181 13.39 33.29 10.60
N VAL A 182 13.04 33.13 9.33
CA VAL A 182 13.90 32.47 8.33
C VAL A 182 14.07 33.41 7.16
N ASN A 183 15.32 33.78 6.85
CA ASN A 183 15.66 34.77 5.83
C ASN A 183 14.89 36.10 5.96
N SER A 184 14.76 36.58 7.20
CA SER A 184 14.02 37.82 7.56
C SER A 184 12.49 37.76 7.42
N GLU A 185 11.91 36.60 7.10
CA GLU A 185 10.45 36.41 7.12
C GLU A 185 10.00 35.88 8.49
N PRO A 186 9.09 36.57 9.21
CA PRO A 186 8.61 36.12 10.51
C PRO A 186 7.49 35.08 10.40
N PHE A 187 7.59 34.01 11.20
CA PHE A 187 6.60 32.95 11.35
C PHE A 187 6.14 32.87 12.79
N LYS A 188 4.84 32.64 13.02
CA LYS A 188 4.27 32.56 14.38
C LYS A 188 4.90 31.46 15.22
N ASN A 189 5.21 30.33 14.59
CA ASN A 189 5.88 29.18 15.18
C ASN A 189 6.40 28.25 14.07
N PHE A 190 7.04 27.15 14.45
CA PHE A 190 7.55 26.15 13.51
C PHE A 190 6.47 25.58 12.58
N TRP A 191 5.26 25.31 13.10
CA TRP A 191 4.18 24.76 12.29
C TRP A 191 3.62 25.77 11.26
N ASP A 192 3.64 27.07 11.59
CA ASP A 192 3.32 28.15 10.65
C ASP A 192 4.30 28.19 9.47
N LEU A 193 5.60 28.00 9.74
CA LEU A 193 6.62 27.83 8.70
C LEU A 193 6.32 26.62 7.81
N MET A 194 6.02 25.46 8.41
CA MET A 194 5.70 24.25 7.64
C MET A 194 4.50 24.49 6.71
N ARG A 195 3.43 25.12 7.19
CA ARG A 195 2.25 25.41 6.38
C ARG A 195 2.53 26.39 5.24
N LYS A 196 3.24 27.49 5.51
CA LYS A 196 3.46 28.57 4.54
C LYS A 196 4.55 28.27 3.50
N LYS A 197 5.54 27.44 3.84
CA LYS A 197 6.70 27.16 2.95
C LYS A 197 6.73 25.73 2.43
N VAL A 198 6.43 24.75 3.28
CA VAL A 198 6.58 23.33 2.96
C VAL A 198 5.30 22.79 2.33
N PHE A 199 4.15 22.91 3.01
CA PHE A 199 2.91 22.24 2.61
C PHE A 199 2.40 22.71 1.24
N VAL A 200 2.60 23.99 0.92
CA VAL A 200 2.28 24.56 -0.40
C VAL A 200 3.09 23.95 -1.56
N ARG A 201 4.21 23.26 -1.27
CA ARG A 201 5.09 22.65 -2.28
C ARG A 201 5.01 21.12 -2.31
N LEU A 202 4.28 20.50 -1.39
CA LEU A 202 4.22 19.05 -1.26
C LEU A 202 3.67 18.34 -2.51
N ARG A 203 2.88 19.04 -3.32
CA ARG A 203 2.31 18.52 -4.58
C ARG A 203 3.15 18.85 -5.82
N ASN A 204 4.29 19.52 -5.67
CA ASN A 204 5.14 19.92 -6.80
C ASN A 204 5.79 18.70 -7.48
N ARG A 205 5.94 17.59 -6.75
CA ARG A 205 6.54 16.34 -7.22
C ARG A 205 5.64 15.17 -6.82
N GLY A 206 5.80 14.05 -7.51
CA GLY A 206 5.05 12.83 -7.25
C GLY A 206 3.62 12.87 -7.78
N HIS A 207 2.88 11.80 -7.48
CA HIS A 207 1.49 11.61 -7.87
C HIS A 207 0.69 11.03 -6.72
N MET A 208 -0.64 11.07 -6.82
CA MET A 208 -1.50 10.40 -5.85
C MET A 208 -1.20 8.89 -5.81
N PRO A 209 -0.83 8.31 -4.65
CA PRO A 209 -0.60 6.88 -4.53
C PRO A 209 -1.94 6.13 -4.57
N ILE A 210 -2.50 5.91 -5.76
CA ILE A 210 -3.83 5.32 -5.94
C ILE A 210 -3.99 3.94 -5.29
N ALA A 211 -2.90 3.15 -5.19
CA ALA A 211 -2.88 1.86 -4.52
C ALA A 211 -3.08 1.95 -2.99
N PHE A 212 -2.83 3.12 -2.41
CA PHE A 212 -3.05 3.36 -0.98
C PHE A 212 -4.52 3.70 -0.66
N LEU A 213 -5.27 4.25 -1.62
CA LEU A 213 -6.65 4.71 -1.39
C LEU A 213 -7.62 3.58 -0.95
N PRO A 214 -7.56 2.36 -1.51
CA PRO A 214 -8.37 1.26 -1.01
C PRO A 214 -8.07 0.90 0.47
N HIS A 215 -6.86 1.14 0.96
CA HIS A 215 -6.53 0.93 2.37
C HIS A 215 -7.09 2.02 3.29
N LEU A 216 -7.24 3.25 2.78
CA LEU A 216 -7.96 4.31 3.50
C LEU A 216 -9.45 3.99 3.62
N LEU A 217 -10.05 3.45 2.55
CA LEU A 217 -11.42 2.99 2.57
C LEU A 217 -11.62 1.86 3.59
N GLU A 218 -10.71 0.88 3.59
CA GLU A 218 -10.69 -0.21 4.56
C GLU A 218 -10.59 0.31 6.01
N LEU A 219 -9.75 1.31 6.27
CA LEU A 219 -9.66 1.92 7.61
C LEU A 219 -11.02 2.44 8.09
N ILE A 220 -11.78 3.10 7.20
CA ILE A 220 -13.11 3.61 7.51
C ILE A 220 -14.08 2.46 7.81
N GLU A 221 -14.08 1.41 6.98
CA GLU A 221 -14.93 0.23 7.21
C GLU A 221 -14.59 -0.46 8.55
N GLN A 222 -13.30 -0.57 8.88
CA GLN A 222 -12.84 -1.11 10.16
C GLN A 222 -13.24 -0.22 11.35
N TYR A 223 -13.17 1.10 11.22
CA TYR A 223 -13.61 2.03 12.27
C TYR A 223 -15.07 1.75 12.68
N TYR A 224 -15.99 1.72 11.71
CA TYR A 224 -17.40 1.49 11.99
C TYR A 224 -17.66 0.07 12.50
N SER A 225 -17.00 -0.94 11.92
CA SER A 225 -17.17 -2.33 12.34
C SER A 225 -16.68 -2.57 13.78
N LEU A 226 -15.52 -2.03 14.16
CA LEU A 226 -14.98 -2.17 15.51
C LEU A 226 -15.80 -1.38 16.54
N LYS A 227 -16.28 -0.19 16.17
CA LYS A 227 -17.15 0.64 17.00
C LYS A 227 -18.49 -0.04 17.27
N GLU A 228 -19.14 -0.60 16.25
CA GLU A 228 -20.41 -1.33 16.39
C GLU A 228 -20.27 -2.56 17.29
N ARG A 229 -19.12 -3.25 17.22
CA ARG A 229 -18.81 -4.40 18.08
C ARG A 229 -18.42 -4.02 19.51
N GLY A 230 -18.33 -2.72 19.84
CA GLY A 230 -17.92 -2.25 21.17
C GLY A 230 -16.49 -2.61 21.55
N LEU A 231 -15.60 -2.82 20.58
CA LEU A 231 -14.20 -3.17 20.84
C LEU A 231 -13.39 -1.95 21.27
N ASP A 232 -12.47 -2.15 22.22
CA ASP A 232 -11.60 -1.10 22.73
C ASP A 232 -10.81 -0.39 21.61
N PHE A 233 -10.66 0.93 21.73
CA PHE A 233 -10.06 1.79 20.72
C PHE A 233 -8.60 1.40 20.38
N THR A 234 -7.88 0.74 21.29
CA THR A 234 -6.53 0.25 21.01
C THR A 234 -6.49 -0.73 19.84
N HIS A 235 -7.58 -1.45 19.55
CA HIS A 235 -7.69 -2.29 18.34
C HIS A 235 -7.66 -1.44 17.08
N PHE A 236 -8.48 -0.39 17.03
CA PHE A 236 -8.48 0.52 15.90
C PHE A 236 -7.16 1.30 15.78
N LYS A 237 -6.53 1.65 16.91
CA LYS A 237 -5.21 2.28 16.92
C LYS A 237 -4.13 1.43 16.27
N LYS A 238 -4.19 0.10 16.43
CA LYS A 238 -3.29 -0.83 15.73
C LYS A 238 -3.52 -0.78 14.22
N GLU A 239 -4.76 -0.68 13.75
CA GLU A 239 -5.07 -0.54 12.33
C GLU A 239 -4.53 0.78 11.73
N ILE A 240 -4.69 1.90 12.45
CA ILE A 240 -4.08 3.20 12.06
C ILE A 240 -2.56 3.07 11.92
N ASN A 241 -1.90 2.47 12.92
CA ASN A 241 -0.44 2.29 12.90
C ASN A 241 0.01 1.35 11.76
N ASN A 242 -0.76 0.29 11.49
CA ASN A 242 -0.49 -0.63 10.38
C ASN A 242 -0.63 0.06 9.02
N LEU A 243 -1.64 0.92 8.86
CA LEU A 243 -1.86 1.71 7.67
C LEU A 243 -0.70 2.67 7.42
N PHE A 244 -0.28 3.44 8.43
CA PHE A 244 0.84 4.39 8.27
C PHE A 244 2.17 3.69 7.98
N ARG A 245 2.43 2.52 8.58
CA ARG A 245 3.59 1.72 8.18
C ARG A 245 3.57 1.35 6.70
N ARG A 246 2.40 1.01 6.14
CA ARG A 246 2.26 0.76 4.69
C ARG A 246 2.48 2.03 3.87
N LEU A 247 1.99 3.18 4.34
CA LEU A 247 2.20 4.45 3.65
C LEU A 247 3.69 4.75 3.43
N TYR A 248 4.53 4.44 4.41
CA TYR A 248 5.98 4.72 4.34
C TYR A 248 6.75 3.77 3.42
N ASP A 249 6.12 2.70 2.92
CA ASP A 249 6.69 1.83 1.88
C ASP A 249 6.57 2.44 0.46
N TYR A 250 5.80 3.52 0.30
CA TYR A 250 5.63 4.24 -0.97
C TYR A 250 6.77 5.22 -1.25
N ASN A 251 6.87 5.67 -2.51
CA ASN A 251 7.86 6.68 -2.89
C ASN A 251 7.65 7.98 -2.11
N LEU A 252 8.76 8.57 -1.65
CA LEU A 252 8.79 9.84 -0.91
C LEU A 252 7.93 10.93 -1.56
N ALA A 253 8.06 11.12 -2.87
CA ALA A 253 7.34 12.16 -3.59
C ALA A 253 5.82 11.90 -3.61
N ASP A 254 5.40 10.64 -3.72
CA ASP A 254 3.98 10.27 -3.74
C ASP A 254 3.35 10.41 -2.35
N VAL A 255 4.09 10.09 -1.28
CA VAL A 255 3.62 10.33 0.10
C VAL A 255 3.51 11.82 0.38
N ASN A 256 4.48 12.63 -0.07
CA ASN A 256 4.40 14.08 0.02
C ASN A 256 3.20 14.63 -0.76
N PHE A 257 2.94 14.12 -1.97
CA PHE A 257 1.75 14.50 -2.74
C PHE A 257 0.45 14.21 -1.96
N LEU A 258 0.35 13.03 -1.34
CA LEU A 258 -0.79 12.65 -0.50
C LEU A 258 -0.95 13.61 0.68
N TYR A 259 0.11 13.86 1.43
CA TYR A 259 0.11 14.82 2.56
C TYR A 259 -0.31 16.22 2.13
N GLY A 260 0.18 16.69 0.99
CA GLY A 260 -0.12 18.00 0.43
C GLY A 260 -1.49 18.12 -0.25
N THR A 261 -2.27 17.04 -0.31
CA THR A 261 -3.61 17.06 -0.93
C THR A 261 -4.55 17.89 -0.08
N LYS A 262 -5.17 18.91 -0.69
CA LYS A 262 -6.08 19.80 0.02
C LYS A 262 -7.45 19.16 0.24
N ILE A 263 -8.01 19.37 1.43
CA ILE A 263 -9.33 18.89 1.84
C ILE A 263 -10.09 19.99 2.59
N GLU A 264 -11.42 19.94 2.50
CA GLU A 264 -12.30 20.78 3.33
C GLU A 264 -12.37 20.18 4.74
N TYR A 265 -11.48 20.61 5.64
CA TYR A 265 -11.35 20.09 6.99
C TYR A 265 -11.02 21.19 8.00
N LYS A 266 -11.94 21.43 8.95
CA LYS A 266 -11.83 22.46 10.02
C LYS A 266 -11.40 23.86 9.53
N GLU A 267 -11.44 24.86 10.40
CA GLU A 267 -10.91 26.17 10.05
C GLU A 267 -9.37 26.14 10.18
N ASN A 268 -8.65 26.37 9.07
CA ASN A 268 -7.18 26.40 8.96
C ASN A 268 -6.43 25.05 8.90
N GLU A 269 -7.12 23.93 8.67
CA GLU A 269 -6.52 22.58 8.50
C GLU A 269 -6.79 22.04 7.09
N GLU A 270 -6.19 22.67 6.09
CA GLU A 270 -6.57 22.41 4.69
C GLU A 270 -5.94 21.16 4.07
N TYR A 271 -5.12 20.37 4.78
CA TYR A 271 -4.33 19.30 4.19
C TYR A 271 -4.72 17.93 4.74
N LEU A 272 -4.67 16.90 3.89
CA LEU A 272 -4.94 15.51 4.31
C LEU A 272 -3.99 15.05 5.42
N LEU A 273 -2.77 15.60 5.46
CA LEU A 273 -1.85 15.41 6.58
C LEU A 273 -2.44 15.82 7.94
N ASP A 274 -3.22 16.91 8.02
CA ASP A 274 -3.80 17.36 9.29
C ASP A 274 -4.80 16.32 9.82
N LEU A 275 -5.58 15.70 8.92
CA LEU A 275 -6.47 14.59 9.25
C LEU A 275 -5.67 13.37 9.71
N PHE A 276 -4.58 13.01 9.04
CA PHE A 276 -3.72 11.89 9.47
C PHE A 276 -3.10 12.11 10.85
N ILE A 277 -2.69 13.34 11.17
CA ILE A 277 -2.21 13.68 12.50
C ILE A 277 -3.32 13.49 13.53
N ALA A 278 -4.55 13.94 13.25
CA ALA A 278 -5.69 13.75 14.16
C ALA A 278 -5.96 12.25 14.43
N LEU A 279 -5.90 11.40 13.40
CA LEU A 279 -6.01 9.95 13.56
C LEU A 279 -4.87 9.36 14.41
N HIS A 280 -3.64 9.83 14.18
CA HIS A 280 -2.49 9.41 14.96
C HIS A 280 -2.55 9.87 16.43
N THR A 281 -3.19 10.98 16.76
CA THR A 281 -3.20 11.53 18.13
C THR A 281 -4.42 11.10 18.94
N ALA A 282 -5.48 10.62 18.29
CA ALA A 282 -6.71 10.25 18.96
C ALA A 282 -6.58 9.08 19.94
N ASN A 283 -7.40 9.10 20.98
CA ASN A 283 -7.43 8.06 22.02
C ASN A 283 -8.81 7.41 22.20
N SER A 284 -9.83 7.87 21.48
CA SER A 284 -11.20 7.35 21.57
C SER A 284 -11.93 7.42 20.22
N TYR A 285 -13.00 6.64 20.07
CA TYR A 285 -13.84 6.68 18.86
C TYR A 285 -14.59 8.00 18.71
N ASP A 286 -14.92 8.66 19.82
CA ASP A 286 -15.71 9.90 19.80
C ASP A 286 -14.89 11.09 19.29
N GLU A 287 -13.58 11.09 19.53
CA GLU A 287 -12.64 12.11 19.05
C GLU A 287 -12.48 12.16 17.53
N ILE A 288 -12.68 11.04 16.83
CA ILE A 288 -12.33 10.90 15.39
C ILE A 288 -13.52 10.67 14.46
N ASN A 289 -14.74 10.71 14.99
CA ASN A 289 -15.92 10.39 14.19
C ASN A 289 -16.09 11.36 13.02
N TYR A 290 -15.80 12.65 13.24
CA TYR A 290 -15.84 13.67 12.21
C TYR A 290 -14.74 13.47 11.15
N GLU A 291 -13.54 13.09 11.58
CA GLU A 291 -12.37 12.82 10.76
C GLU A 291 -12.64 11.62 9.84
N MET A 292 -13.26 10.55 10.35
CA MET A 292 -13.66 9.38 9.55
C MET A 292 -14.70 9.74 8.49
N GLN A 293 -15.70 10.55 8.84
CA GLN A 293 -16.68 11.05 7.88
C GLN A 293 -16.04 11.94 6.81
N THR A 294 -15.09 12.79 7.20
CA THR A 294 -14.37 13.68 6.29
C THR A 294 -13.51 12.90 5.32
N LEU A 295 -12.80 11.88 5.80
CA LEU A 295 -12.02 10.98 4.95
C LEU A 295 -12.92 10.23 3.96
N GLY A 296 -14.07 9.73 4.42
CA GLY A 296 -15.06 9.08 3.55
C GLY A 296 -15.65 10.01 2.49
N LYS A 297 -15.93 11.27 2.84
CA LYS A 297 -16.36 12.32 1.89
C LYS A 297 -15.31 12.57 0.83
N TRP A 298 -14.07 12.74 1.26
CA TRP A 298 -12.96 13.03 0.37
C TRP A 298 -12.69 11.87 -0.60
N LEU A 299 -12.66 10.63 -0.12
CA LEU A 299 -12.48 9.44 -0.96
C LEU A 299 -13.57 9.33 -2.04
N PHE A 300 -14.83 9.48 -1.65
CA PHE A 300 -15.96 9.44 -2.59
C PHE A 300 -15.94 10.60 -3.60
N ALA A 301 -15.49 11.79 -3.18
CA ALA A 301 -15.30 12.93 -4.06
C ALA A 301 -14.14 12.73 -5.05
N PHE A 302 -13.10 12.02 -4.63
CA PHE A 302 -11.97 11.67 -5.48
C PHE A 302 -12.38 10.66 -6.55
N ASN A 303 -13.10 9.60 -6.16
CA ASN A 303 -13.68 8.62 -7.08
C ASN A 303 -14.92 7.96 -6.42
N SER A 304 -16.04 7.89 -7.15
CA SER A 304 -17.30 7.35 -6.64
C SER A 304 -17.26 5.85 -6.28
N ASP A 305 -16.32 5.09 -6.84
CA ASP A 305 -16.08 3.69 -6.49
C ASP A 305 -15.44 3.52 -5.09
N LEU A 306 -14.86 4.58 -4.52
CA LEU A 306 -14.33 4.60 -3.16
C LEU A 306 -15.44 4.92 -2.13
N LYS A 307 -16.55 4.17 -2.22
CA LYS A 307 -17.71 4.29 -1.34
C LYS A 307 -17.67 3.23 -0.24
N ALA A 308 -17.72 3.66 1.02
CA ALA A 308 -17.79 2.73 2.15
C ALA A 308 -19.17 2.10 2.25
N THR A 309 -19.25 0.87 2.72
CA THR A 309 -20.52 0.16 2.91
C THR A 309 -21.24 0.53 4.22
N SER A 310 -20.62 1.31 5.10
CA SER A 310 -21.17 1.68 6.39
C SER A 310 -22.45 2.52 6.26
N LYS A 311 -23.46 2.23 7.08
CA LYS A 311 -24.78 2.88 7.02
C LYS A 311 -24.68 4.35 7.41
N GLU A 312 -23.74 4.66 8.31
CA GLU A 312 -23.46 5.98 8.87
C GLU A 312 -22.97 6.98 7.83
N LEU A 313 -22.36 6.50 6.73
CA LEU A 313 -21.91 7.34 5.62
C LEU A 313 -22.94 7.43 4.47
N GLN A 314 -24.06 6.69 4.52
CA GLN A 314 -25.10 6.80 3.49
C GLN A 314 -25.67 8.22 3.34
N PRO A 315 -26.01 8.95 4.42
CA PRO A 315 -26.51 10.33 4.29
C PRO A 315 -25.48 11.26 3.62
N VAL A 316 -24.21 11.03 3.94
CA VAL A 316 -23.06 11.76 3.40
C VAL A 316 -22.92 11.54 1.89
N TYR A 317 -23.19 10.32 1.41
CA TYR A 317 -23.14 9.99 0.00
C TYR A 317 -24.38 10.45 -0.77
N GLN A 318 -25.57 10.40 -0.16
CA GLN A 318 -26.84 10.80 -0.77
C GLN A 318 -26.86 12.29 -1.14
N ASP A 319 -26.40 13.17 -0.25
CA ASP A 319 -26.31 14.63 -0.47
C ASP A 319 -25.45 15.01 -1.69
N ARG A 320 -24.50 14.15 -2.09
CA ARG A 320 -23.68 14.33 -3.30
C ARG A 320 -24.14 13.50 -4.50
N ALA A 321 -24.75 12.34 -4.29
CA ALA A 321 -25.30 11.51 -5.35
C ALA A 321 -26.46 12.21 -6.08
N GLU A 322 -27.21 13.08 -5.40
CA GLU A 322 -28.25 13.91 -6.03
C GLU A 322 -27.70 14.90 -7.09
N LYS A 323 -26.40 15.22 -7.06
CA LYS A 323 -25.70 15.98 -8.11
C LYS A 323 -25.07 15.10 -9.18
N ILE A 324 -24.87 13.82 -8.90
CA ILE A 324 -24.35 12.80 -9.80
C ILE A 324 -25.53 11.89 -10.15
N ALA A 325 -26.58 12.47 -10.74
CA ALA A 325 -27.70 11.70 -11.24
C ALA A 325 -27.26 10.92 -12.49
N GLU A 326 -26.56 9.81 -12.28
CA GLU A 326 -26.49 8.77 -13.28
C GLU A 326 -27.90 8.19 -13.42
N LYS A 327 -28.57 8.63 -14.48
CA LYS A 327 -29.68 7.90 -15.07
C LYS A 327 -29.26 6.44 -15.21
N PRO A 328 -30.14 5.46 -14.93
CA PRO A 328 -29.84 4.08 -15.31
C PRO A 328 -29.54 4.05 -16.81
N PHE A 329 -28.31 3.65 -17.14
CA PHE A 329 -27.76 3.71 -18.47
C PHE A 329 -28.19 2.48 -19.27
N ILE A 330 -28.91 2.69 -20.37
CA ILE A 330 -28.81 1.80 -21.53
C ILE A 330 -28.67 2.70 -22.77
N LYS A 331 -27.44 2.78 -23.29
CA LYS A 331 -27.06 2.67 -24.72
C LYS A 331 -25.66 3.26 -24.96
N THR A 332 -24.64 2.46 -24.64
CA THR A 332 -23.59 1.91 -25.54
C THR A 332 -22.39 1.48 -24.67
N ASP A 333 -22.44 0.20 -24.29
CA ASP A 333 -21.35 -0.62 -23.73
C ASP A 333 -21.52 -2.07 -24.28
N ALA A 334 -22.16 -2.19 -25.45
CA ALA A 334 -22.63 -3.45 -26.03
C ALA A 334 -21.47 -4.37 -26.38
N PHE A 335 -20.35 -3.82 -26.88
CA PHE A 335 -19.10 -4.56 -27.03
C PHE A 335 -18.62 -5.16 -25.71
N VAL A 336 -18.56 -4.37 -24.62
CA VAL A 336 -18.10 -4.84 -23.30
C VAL A 336 -19.01 -5.93 -22.76
N ASN A 337 -20.33 -5.79 -22.91
CA ASN A 337 -21.29 -6.80 -22.48
C ASN A 337 -21.22 -8.07 -23.34
N CYS A 338 -20.99 -7.95 -24.65
CA CYS A 338 -20.70 -9.07 -25.54
C CYS A 338 -19.43 -9.82 -25.12
N CYS A 339 -18.39 -9.09 -24.75
CA CYS A 339 -17.15 -9.68 -24.27
C CYS A 339 -17.36 -10.39 -22.92
N LYS A 340 -18.06 -9.76 -21.96
CA LYS A 340 -18.45 -10.40 -20.69
C LYS A 340 -19.29 -11.66 -20.93
N LEU A 341 -20.22 -11.64 -21.88
CA LEU A 341 -21.03 -12.80 -22.26
C LEU A 341 -20.13 -13.97 -22.63
N LEU A 342 -19.19 -13.77 -23.55
CA LEU A 342 -18.29 -14.85 -23.98
C LEU A 342 -17.34 -15.30 -22.85
N VAL A 343 -16.75 -14.37 -22.09
CA VAL A 343 -15.89 -14.71 -20.95
C VAL A 343 -16.66 -15.53 -19.91
N SER A 344 -17.93 -15.18 -19.65
CA SER A 344 -18.77 -15.91 -18.70
C SER A 344 -19.01 -17.36 -19.13
N LEU A 345 -19.15 -17.63 -20.43
CA LEU A 345 -19.29 -18.99 -20.98
C LEU A 345 -18.03 -19.85 -20.77
N PHE A 346 -16.85 -19.23 -20.72
CA PHE A 346 -15.59 -19.94 -20.47
C PHE A 346 -15.26 -20.14 -18.99
N THR A 347 -15.88 -19.38 -18.10
CA THR A 347 -15.50 -19.31 -16.68
C THR A 347 -16.57 -19.84 -15.74
N THR A 348 -17.82 -19.90 -16.19
CA THR A 348 -18.94 -20.46 -15.43
C THR A 348 -18.91 -21.99 -15.48
N GLN A 349 -19.07 -22.64 -14.33
CA GLN A 349 -19.24 -24.09 -14.25
C GLN A 349 -20.72 -24.42 -14.43
N PHE A 350 -21.08 -24.92 -15.62
CA PHE A 350 -22.44 -25.38 -15.90
C PHE A 350 -22.60 -26.85 -15.48
N GLU A 351 -23.66 -27.13 -14.73
CA GLU A 351 -24.11 -28.50 -14.48
C GLU A 351 -24.85 -29.00 -15.74
N LEU A 352 -24.35 -30.07 -16.34
CA LEU A 352 -24.87 -30.61 -17.60
C LEU A 352 -25.30 -32.07 -17.40
N SER A 353 -26.48 -32.43 -17.91
CA SER A 353 -26.98 -33.81 -17.84
C SER A 353 -26.07 -34.77 -18.61
N PHE A 354 -25.82 -35.94 -18.02
CA PHE A 354 -24.89 -36.95 -18.54
C PHE A 354 -25.29 -37.48 -19.93
N PHE A 355 -26.59 -37.46 -20.26
CA PHE A 355 -27.09 -38.26 -21.38
C PHE A 355 -27.13 -37.54 -22.74
N PHE A 356 -27.33 -36.21 -22.85
CA PHE A 356 -27.64 -35.63 -24.18
C PHE A 356 -27.22 -34.17 -24.47
N THR A 357 -26.51 -33.44 -23.60
CA THR A 357 -26.44 -31.96 -23.77
C THR A 357 -25.07 -31.29 -23.61
N ARG A 358 -23.96 -32.04 -23.52
CA ARG A 358 -22.63 -31.43 -23.37
C ARG A 358 -22.03 -31.03 -24.71
N GLN A 359 -21.90 -29.72 -24.94
CA GLN A 359 -21.10 -29.21 -26.05
C GLN A 359 -19.76 -28.66 -25.56
N THR A 360 -18.71 -28.95 -26.31
CA THR A 360 -17.37 -28.45 -26.03
C THR A 360 -16.99 -27.43 -27.08
N HIS A 361 -16.66 -26.22 -26.63
CA HIS A 361 -16.11 -25.16 -27.48
C HIS A 361 -14.71 -24.78 -26.99
N SER A 362 -13.88 -24.31 -27.91
CA SER A 362 -12.52 -23.86 -27.59
C SER A 362 -12.26 -22.47 -28.14
N LEU A 363 -11.59 -21.65 -27.34
CA LEU A 363 -11.03 -20.37 -27.75
C LEU A 363 -9.53 -20.41 -27.46
N TRP A 364 -8.73 -20.42 -28.52
CA TRP A 364 -7.28 -20.60 -28.43
C TRP A 364 -6.88 -21.83 -27.60
N ASP A 365 -6.36 -21.64 -26.39
CA ASP A 365 -5.91 -22.69 -25.47
C ASP A 365 -6.92 -23.04 -24.35
N LYS A 366 -8.05 -22.33 -24.31
CA LYS A 366 -9.14 -22.51 -23.35
C LYS A 366 -10.26 -23.36 -23.94
N LYS A 367 -10.85 -24.21 -23.10
CA LYS A 367 -11.92 -25.16 -23.43
C LYS A 367 -13.05 -25.01 -22.43
N ALA A 368 -14.28 -24.87 -22.92
CA ALA A 368 -15.47 -24.75 -22.09
C ALA A 368 -16.48 -25.83 -22.45
N ASN A 369 -17.17 -26.33 -21.43
CA ASN A 369 -18.32 -27.21 -21.61
C ASN A 369 -19.56 -26.39 -21.29
N VAL A 370 -20.44 -26.26 -22.27
CA VAL A 370 -21.61 -25.39 -22.20
C VAL A 370 -22.87 -26.18 -22.56
N PHE A 371 -24.01 -25.60 -22.21
CA PHE A 371 -25.33 -26.11 -22.58
C PHE A 371 -25.60 -25.90 -24.09
N PRO A 372 -26.50 -26.68 -24.72
CA PRO A 372 -26.67 -26.72 -26.17
C PRO A 372 -27.03 -25.37 -26.81
N GLU A 373 -27.84 -24.55 -26.14
CA GLU A 373 -28.31 -23.26 -26.64
C GLU A 373 -27.18 -22.25 -26.79
N ALA A 374 -26.08 -22.41 -26.04
CA ALA A 374 -24.88 -21.59 -26.21
C ALA A 374 -24.17 -21.82 -27.56
N TYR A 375 -24.48 -22.91 -28.29
CA TYR A 375 -23.92 -23.19 -29.61
C TYR A 375 -24.07 -22.00 -30.57
N GLY A 376 -25.28 -21.43 -30.63
CA GLY A 376 -25.58 -20.30 -31.51
C GLY A 376 -24.69 -19.10 -31.22
N ILE A 377 -24.41 -18.84 -29.93
CA ILE A 377 -23.53 -17.77 -29.47
C ILE A 377 -22.11 -17.98 -30.02
N PHE A 378 -21.57 -19.19 -29.89
CA PHE A 378 -20.23 -19.51 -30.38
C PHE A 378 -20.13 -19.43 -31.91
N THR A 379 -21.15 -19.90 -32.64
CA THR A 379 -21.14 -19.85 -34.11
C THR A 379 -21.12 -18.44 -34.67
N VAL A 380 -21.70 -17.48 -33.95
CA VAL A 380 -21.69 -16.07 -34.34
C VAL A 380 -20.40 -15.38 -33.91
N LEU A 381 -19.99 -15.54 -32.64
CA LEU A 381 -18.89 -14.74 -32.07
C LEU A 381 -17.48 -15.25 -32.44
N LEU A 382 -17.23 -16.57 -32.47
CA LEU A 382 -15.88 -17.09 -32.69
C LEU A 382 -15.26 -16.68 -34.05
N PRO A 383 -15.99 -16.71 -35.19
CA PRO A 383 -15.44 -16.26 -36.47
C PRO A 383 -15.09 -14.77 -36.47
N LEU A 384 -15.91 -13.94 -35.80
CA LEU A 384 -15.68 -12.49 -35.70
C LEU A 384 -14.44 -12.16 -34.86
N ILE A 385 -14.19 -12.95 -33.81
CA ILE A 385 -12.98 -12.83 -32.99
C ILE A 385 -11.74 -13.27 -33.77
N ALA A 386 -11.81 -14.39 -34.48
CA ALA A 386 -10.71 -14.86 -35.33
C ALA A 386 -10.36 -13.83 -36.43
N ALA A 387 -11.36 -13.13 -36.96
CA ALA A 387 -11.21 -12.07 -37.96
C ALA A 387 -10.85 -10.68 -37.36
N ASN A 388 -10.74 -10.55 -36.03
CA ASN A 388 -10.44 -9.30 -35.32
C ASN A 388 -11.40 -8.13 -35.64
N LYS A 389 -12.72 -8.39 -35.59
CA LYS A 389 -13.77 -7.41 -35.94
C LYS A 389 -14.59 -6.95 -34.72
N PRO A 390 -14.09 -6.03 -33.88
CA PRO A 390 -14.77 -5.63 -32.64
C PRO A 390 -16.13 -4.96 -32.86
N LYS A 391 -16.29 -4.15 -33.92
CA LYS A 391 -17.59 -3.52 -34.25
C LYS A 391 -18.67 -4.55 -34.59
N ALA A 392 -18.30 -5.59 -35.34
CA ALA A 392 -19.26 -6.64 -35.68
C ALA A 392 -19.69 -7.47 -34.46
N LEU A 393 -18.89 -7.53 -33.40
CA LEU A 393 -19.31 -8.15 -32.13
C LEU A 393 -20.35 -7.34 -31.40
N GLU A 394 -20.30 -6.01 -31.52
CA GLU A 394 -21.30 -5.11 -30.95
C GLU A 394 -22.66 -5.31 -31.61
N ASP A 395 -22.68 -5.34 -32.94
CA ASP A 395 -23.89 -5.58 -33.73
C ASP A 395 -24.46 -6.98 -33.44
N ALA A 396 -23.60 -8.00 -33.42
CA ALA A 396 -24.00 -9.39 -33.13
C ALA A 396 -24.56 -9.58 -31.71
N TYR A 397 -24.19 -8.74 -30.75
CA TYR A 397 -24.66 -8.87 -29.37
C TYR A 397 -26.17 -8.67 -29.27
N GLU A 398 -26.71 -7.65 -29.95
CA GLU A 398 -28.15 -7.36 -29.92
C GLU A 398 -28.95 -8.54 -30.52
N GLU A 399 -28.47 -9.09 -31.64
CA GLU A 399 -29.04 -10.28 -32.27
C GLU A 399 -28.99 -11.49 -31.32
N ILE A 400 -27.86 -11.75 -30.66
CA ILE A 400 -27.73 -12.86 -29.70
C ILE A 400 -28.70 -12.71 -28.52
N ILE A 401 -28.88 -11.50 -27.99
CA ILE A 401 -29.82 -11.27 -26.88
C ILE A 401 -31.26 -11.55 -27.33
N GLN A 402 -31.66 -11.03 -28.50
CA GLN A 402 -33.04 -11.15 -28.99
C GLN A 402 -33.38 -12.55 -29.50
N ASP A 403 -32.45 -13.19 -30.21
CA ASP A 403 -32.73 -14.42 -30.95
C ASP A 403 -32.31 -15.69 -30.18
N ILE A 404 -31.41 -15.58 -29.21
CA ILE A 404 -30.91 -16.72 -28.44
C ILE A 404 -31.28 -16.61 -26.96
N ILE A 405 -30.89 -15.53 -26.27
CA ILE A 405 -31.03 -15.45 -24.80
C ILE A 405 -32.48 -15.31 -24.35
N ILE A 406 -33.23 -14.35 -24.91
CA ILE A 406 -34.63 -14.13 -24.52
C ILE A 406 -35.51 -15.36 -24.83
N PRO A 407 -35.43 -15.99 -26.02
CA PRO A 407 -36.16 -17.21 -26.32
C PRO A 407 -35.75 -18.36 -25.40
N ALA A 408 -34.45 -18.53 -25.14
CA ALA A 408 -33.97 -19.55 -24.22
C ALA A 408 -34.59 -19.37 -22.82
N ARG A 409 -34.60 -18.17 -22.24
CA ARG A 409 -35.21 -17.95 -20.90
C ARG A 409 -36.72 -18.24 -20.86
N ARG A 410 -37.46 -17.91 -21.93
CA ARG A 410 -38.92 -18.10 -21.98
C ARG A 410 -39.35 -19.56 -22.22
N ASP A 411 -38.42 -20.42 -22.62
CA ASP A 411 -38.70 -21.83 -22.90
C ASP A 411 -38.92 -22.65 -21.62
N ASN A 412 -40.19 -22.90 -21.30
CA ASN A 412 -40.65 -23.76 -20.20
C ASN A 412 -41.06 -25.17 -20.68
N SER A 413 -40.53 -25.65 -21.80
CA SER A 413 -40.84 -27.00 -22.28
C SER A 413 -40.43 -28.10 -21.29
N PHE A 414 -41.07 -29.25 -21.39
CA PHE A 414 -40.75 -30.42 -20.56
C PHE A 414 -39.29 -30.86 -20.69
N TYR A 415 -38.69 -30.65 -21.87
CA TYR A 415 -37.28 -30.98 -22.14
C TYR A 415 -36.32 -30.00 -21.45
N THR A 416 -36.61 -28.69 -21.45
CA THR A 416 -35.77 -27.70 -20.73
C THR A 416 -35.88 -27.85 -19.21
N TRP A 417 -37.06 -28.21 -18.69
CA TRP A 417 -37.25 -28.52 -17.27
C TRP A 417 -36.37 -29.69 -16.78
N PHE A 418 -36.18 -30.73 -17.61
CA PHE A 418 -35.34 -31.88 -17.28
C PHE A 418 -33.83 -31.66 -17.50
N THR A 419 -33.43 -30.64 -18.25
CA THR A 419 -32.04 -30.47 -18.73
C THR A 419 -31.35 -29.20 -18.21
N ARG A 420 -32.08 -28.19 -17.75
CA ARG A 420 -31.52 -26.94 -17.24
C ARG A 420 -31.47 -26.92 -15.72
N TYR A 421 -30.25 -26.93 -15.21
CA TYR A 421 -29.97 -26.81 -13.78
C TYR A 421 -29.94 -25.33 -13.34
N GLN A 422 -30.04 -25.12 -12.02
CA GLN A 422 -30.07 -23.79 -11.41
C GLN A 422 -28.94 -22.83 -11.88
N PRO A 423 -27.68 -23.28 -12.08
CA PRO A 423 -26.63 -22.40 -12.59
C PRO A 423 -26.92 -21.83 -13.99
N THR A 424 -27.51 -22.61 -14.89
CA THR A 424 -27.86 -22.18 -16.25
C THR A 424 -29.02 -21.18 -16.24
N ILE A 425 -30.03 -21.43 -15.39
CA ILE A 425 -31.18 -20.52 -15.23
C ILE A 425 -30.71 -19.16 -14.70
N LYS A 426 -29.90 -19.18 -13.63
CA LYS A 426 -29.31 -17.98 -13.05
C LYS A 426 -28.43 -17.23 -14.05
N TRP A 427 -27.63 -17.96 -14.84
CA TRP A 427 -26.79 -17.35 -15.86
C TRP A 427 -27.62 -16.62 -16.94
N LEU A 428 -28.68 -17.25 -17.47
CA LEU A 428 -29.57 -16.64 -18.47
C LEU A 428 -30.25 -15.37 -17.95
N GLU A 429 -30.68 -15.37 -16.69
CA GLU A 429 -31.23 -14.19 -16.03
C GLU A 429 -30.22 -13.04 -15.93
N LEU A 430 -29.00 -13.34 -15.47
CA LEU A 430 -27.95 -12.32 -15.32
C LEU A 430 -27.45 -11.78 -16.66
N VAL A 431 -27.43 -12.60 -17.72
CA VAL A 431 -27.12 -12.12 -19.07
C VAL A 431 -28.18 -11.14 -19.57
N GLN A 432 -29.46 -11.51 -19.45
CA GLN A 432 -30.56 -10.66 -19.91
C GLN A 432 -30.60 -9.32 -19.16
N ASP A 433 -30.32 -9.36 -17.86
CA ASP A 433 -30.35 -8.16 -17.01
C ASP A 433 -29.02 -7.36 -17.06
N CYS A 434 -28.04 -7.79 -17.87
CA CYS A 434 -26.70 -7.20 -17.96
C CYS A 434 -25.93 -7.17 -16.63
N LYS A 435 -26.15 -8.16 -15.76
CA LYS A 435 -25.58 -8.28 -14.41
C LYS A 435 -24.54 -9.40 -14.29
N LEU A 436 -23.77 -9.64 -15.36
CA LEU A 436 -22.71 -10.67 -15.38
C LEU A 436 -21.58 -10.43 -14.36
N ASN A 437 -21.44 -9.21 -13.85
CA ASN A 437 -20.56 -8.89 -12.72
C ASN A 437 -20.95 -9.63 -11.43
N GLU A 438 -22.22 -10.02 -11.24
CA GLU A 438 -22.66 -10.84 -10.11
C GLU A 438 -22.11 -12.28 -10.18
N LEU A 439 -21.64 -12.71 -11.36
CA LEU A 439 -20.89 -13.96 -11.54
C LEU A 439 -19.37 -13.77 -11.40
N GLY A 440 -18.92 -12.58 -11.00
CA GLY A 440 -17.49 -12.22 -10.94
C GLY A 440 -16.86 -12.00 -12.31
N VAL A 441 -17.67 -11.85 -13.36
CA VAL A 441 -17.18 -11.65 -14.74
C VAL A 441 -17.04 -10.17 -15.03
N HIS A 442 -15.82 -9.77 -15.36
CA HIS A 442 -15.48 -8.40 -15.71
C HIS A 442 -14.73 -8.36 -17.05
N TRP A 443 -14.71 -7.20 -17.67
CA TRP A 443 -13.96 -6.94 -18.89
C TRP A 443 -13.11 -5.70 -18.70
N PHE A 444 -11.80 -5.86 -18.88
CA PHE A 444 -10.83 -4.79 -18.76
C PHE A 444 -9.76 -4.92 -19.86
N GLU A 445 -9.19 -3.78 -20.23
CA GLU A 445 -8.01 -3.76 -21.10
C GLU A 445 -6.81 -4.43 -20.39
N PRO A 446 -6.09 -5.37 -21.04
CA PRO A 446 -4.99 -6.10 -20.40
C PRO A 446 -3.89 -5.21 -19.85
N GLU A 447 -3.58 -4.09 -20.48
CA GLU A 447 -2.58 -3.13 -20.01
C GLU A 447 -2.99 -2.50 -18.67
N LEU A 448 -4.29 -2.19 -18.54
CA LEU A 448 -4.88 -1.67 -17.30
C LEU A 448 -4.81 -2.73 -16.18
N LEU A 449 -5.17 -3.97 -16.50
CA LEU A 449 -5.06 -5.10 -15.57
C LEU A 449 -3.62 -5.30 -15.11
N PHE A 450 -2.68 -5.31 -16.05
CA PHE A 450 -1.27 -5.50 -15.75
C PHE A 450 -0.75 -4.41 -14.81
N ASN A 451 -1.07 -3.14 -15.08
CA ASN A 451 -0.68 -2.02 -14.24
C ASN A 451 -1.29 -2.12 -12.83
N ALA A 452 -2.60 -2.42 -12.73
CA ALA A 452 -3.28 -2.55 -11.44
C ALA A 452 -2.72 -3.72 -10.60
N LEU A 453 -2.44 -4.86 -11.24
CA LEU A 453 -1.84 -6.04 -10.60
C LEU A 453 -0.44 -5.75 -10.06
N GLN A 454 0.38 -4.96 -10.78
CA GLN A 454 1.69 -4.53 -10.27
C GLN A 454 1.60 -3.59 -9.08
N LEU A 455 0.58 -2.73 -9.06
CA LEU A 455 0.34 -1.78 -7.98
C LEU A 455 -0.34 -2.40 -6.76
N PHE A 456 -0.92 -3.60 -6.89
CA PHE A 456 -1.69 -4.22 -5.84
C PHE A 456 -0.81 -4.69 -4.67
N ASP A 457 -0.82 -3.92 -3.59
CA ASP A 457 -0.07 -4.26 -2.38
C ASP A 457 -0.80 -5.33 -1.56
N THR A 458 -0.20 -6.53 -1.46
CA THR A 458 -0.69 -7.61 -0.61
C THR A 458 0.43 -8.17 0.26
N ARG A 459 0.14 -8.27 1.57
CA ARG A 459 1.01 -8.97 2.52
C ARG A 459 0.87 -10.49 2.45
N ASN A 460 -0.08 -11.00 1.66
CA ASN A 460 -0.31 -12.44 1.51
C ASN A 460 0.59 -13.02 0.40
N PRO A 461 1.59 -13.87 0.75
CA PRO A 461 2.51 -14.44 -0.24
C PRO A 461 1.81 -15.31 -1.29
N SER A 462 0.71 -16.00 -0.95
CA SER A 462 -0.01 -16.84 -1.91
C SER A 462 -0.72 -16.02 -2.97
N VAL A 463 -1.29 -14.87 -2.57
CA VAL A 463 -1.93 -13.93 -3.49
C VAL A 463 -0.86 -13.29 -4.38
N GLN A 464 0.28 -12.89 -3.82
CA GLN A 464 1.40 -12.33 -4.60
C GLN A 464 1.92 -13.33 -5.64
N MET A 465 2.07 -14.60 -5.27
CA MET A 465 2.50 -15.65 -6.21
C MET A 465 1.52 -15.80 -7.37
N ARG A 466 0.21 -15.80 -7.09
CA ARG A 466 -0.83 -15.88 -8.13
C ARG A 466 -0.87 -14.64 -9.01
N ILE A 467 -0.63 -13.45 -8.45
CA ILE A 467 -0.46 -12.21 -9.23
C ILE A 467 0.73 -12.34 -10.18
N ASN A 468 1.88 -12.79 -9.68
CA ASN A 468 3.08 -12.96 -10.51
C ASN A 468 2.83 -13.95 -11.66
N HIS A 469 2.16 -15.08 -11.39
CA HIS A 469 1.78 -16.03 -12.45
C HIS A 469 0.85 -15.41 -13.49
N LEU A 470 -0.15 -14.64 -13.06
CA LEU A 470 -1.05 -13.96 -14.01
C LEU A 470 -0.30 -12.91 -14.85
N LEU A 471 0.62 -12.15 -14.25
CA LEU A 471 1.48 -11.22 -14.98
C LEU A 471 2.35 -11.94 -16.02
N ASP A 472 2.94 -13.09 -15.65
CA ASP A 472 3.68 -13.95 -16.59
C ASP A 472 2.78 -14.46 -17.73
N ASP A 473 1.55 -14.88 -17.42
CA ASP A 473 0.59 -15.36 -18.42
C ASP A 473 0.15 -14.23 -19.38
N ILE A 474 0.02 -12.99 -18.89
CA ILE A 474 -0.26 -11.81 -19.73
C ILE A 474 0.92 -11.54 -20.67
N ILE A 475 2.15 -11.53 -20.15
CA ILE A 475 3.37 -11.37 -20.96
C ILE A 475 3.44 -12.47 -22.01
N GLN A 476 3.24 -13.73 -21.61
CA GLN A 476 3.24 -14.85 -22.54
C GLN A 476 2.18 -14.67 -23.63
N THR A 477 0.98 -14.21 -23.28
CA THR A 477 -0.10 -13.95 -24.25
C THR A 477 0.30 -12.90 -25.29
N TYR A 478 0.87 -11.79 -24.83
CA TYR A 478 1.24 -10.67 -25.70
C TYR A 478 2.53 -10.92 -26.50
N ALA A 479 3.33 -11.92 -26.09
CA ALA A 479 4.46 -12.43 -26.86
C ALA A 479 4.06 -13.28 -28.08
N GLN A 480 2.78 -13.65 -28.21
CA GLN A 480 2.33 -14.52 -29.29
C GLN A 480 1.91 -13.72 -30.53
N HIS A 481 2.16 -14.31 -31.70
CA HIS A 481 1.63 -13.84 -32.96
C HIS A 481 0.14 -14.23 -33.12
N GLN A 482 -0.74 -13.52 -32.41
CA GLN A 482 -2.20 -13.62 -32.48
C GLN A 482 -2.83 -12.23 -32.61
N ASN A 483 -4.09 -12.16 -33.04
CA ASN A 483 -4.81 -10.90 -33.11
C ASN A 483 -5.13 -10.34 -31.71
N GLU A 484 -5.27 -9.01 -31.60
CA GLU A 484 -5.44 -8.32 -30.32
C GLU A 484 -6.69 -8.76 -29.56
N LEU A 485 -7.80 -8.93 -30.25
CA LEU A 485 -9.06 -9.36 -29.62
C LEU A 485 -8.94 -10.75 -29.00
N MET A 486 -8.25 -11.69 -29.66
CA MET A 486 -7.96 -13.02 -29.14
C MET A 486 -7.08 -12.96 -27.87
N LYS A 487 -6.07 -12.07 -27.86
CA LYS A 487 -5.22 -11.83 -26.68
C LYS A 487 -6.04 -11.27 -25.51
N GLN A 488 -6.87 -10.25 -25.77
CA GLN A 488 -7.74 -9.64 -24.77
C GLN A 488 -8.71 -10.65 -24.13
N PHE A 489 -9.34 -11.51 -24.95
CA PHE A 489 -10.22 -12.57 -24.43
C PHE A 489 -9.47 -13.56 -23.55
N ARG A 490 -8.29 -14.03 -23.99
CA ARG A 490 -7.48 -14.96 -23.19
C ARG A 490 -7.13 -14.36 -21.83
N VAL A 491 -6.67 -13.10 -21.80
CA VAL A 491 -6.32 -12.41 -20.56
C VAL A 491 -7.53 -12.25 -19.65
N ASN A 492 -8.69 -11.84 -20.16
CA ASN A 492 -9.89 -11.66 -19.34
C ASN A 492 -10.46 -12.97 -18.79
N ILE A 493 -10.33 -14.09 -19.53
CA ILE A 493 -10.65 -15.42 -19.02
C ILE A 493 -9.72 -15.79 -17.85
N LEU A 494 -8.40 -15.63 -18.03
CA LEU A 494 -7.41 -15.90 -16.98
C LEU A 494 -7.60 -15.00 -15.76
N PHE A 495 -7.94 -13.74 -15.97
CA PHE A 495 -8.22 -12.79 -14.90
C PHE A 495 -9.46 -13.19 -14.10
N THR A 496 -10.53 -13.63 -14.77
CA THR A 496 -11.74 -14.12 -14.10
C THR A 496 -11.47 -15.39 -13.29
N GLU A 497 -10.71 -16.34 -13.84
CA GLU A 497 -10.24 -17.54 -13.10
C GLU A 497 -9.39 -17.15 -11.88
N PHE A 498 -8.54 -16.13 -12.04
CA PHE A 498 -7.75 -15.57 -10.94
C PHE A 498 -8.63 -14.97 -9.84
N LEU A 499 -9.60 -14.12 -10.20
CA LEU A 499 -10.56 -13.52 -9.26
C LEU A 499 -11.35 -14.57 -8.49
N ASN A 500 -11.82 -15.62 -9.16
CA ASN A 500 -12.60 -16.70 -8.54
C ASN A 500 -11.83 -17.45 -7.44
N GLY A 501 -10.50 -17.46 -7.50
CA GLY A 501 -9.69 -18.06 -6.43
C GLY A 501 -9.30 -17.07 -5.33
N LEU A 502 -9.60 -15.77 -5.44
CA LEU A 502 -9.32 -14.79 -4.38
C LEU A 502 -10.42 -14.81 -3.31
N SER A 503 -10.10 -14.36 -2.10
CA SER A 503 -11.17 -14.04 -1.15
C SER A 503 -11.95 -12.81 -1.63
N GLU A 504 -13.22 -12.72 -1.24
CA GLU A 504 -14.10 -11.60 -1.56
C GLU A 504 -13.45 -10.24 -1.24
N TYR A 505 -12.78 -10.17 -0.07
CA TYR A 505 -12.00 -9.01 0.35
C TYR A 505 -10.90 -8.60 -0.66
N HIS A 506 -10.06 -9.54 -1.11
CA HIS A 506 -8.99 -9.22 -2.06
C HIS A 506 -9.55 -8.86 -3.44
N SER A 507 -10.61 -9.55 -3.87
CA SER A 507 -11.29 -9.31 -5.14
C SER A 507 -11.88 -7.89 -5.20
N LYS A 508 -12.69 -7.51 -4.20
CA LYS A 508 -13.28 -6.16 -4.10
C LYS A 508 -12.20 -5.07 -4.14
N ARG A 509 -11.11 -5.25 -3.39
CA ARG A 509 -10.01 -4.28 -3.34
C ARG A 509 -9.29 -4.13 -4.68
N LEU A 510 -9.04 -5.25 -5.38
CA LEU A 510 -8.38 -5.22 -6.67
C LEU A 510 -9.27 -4.56 -7.73
N LEU A 511 -10.57 -4.87 -7.73
CA LEU A 511 -11.53 -4.25 -8.64
C LEU A 511 -11.62 -2.73 -8.45
N ILE A 512 -11.61 -2.25 -7.20
CA ILE A 512 -11.52 -0.80 -6.91
C ILE A 512 -10.21 -0.24 -7.49
N LEU A 513 -9.07 -0.88 -7.23
CA LEU A 513 -7.78 -0.41 -7.73
C LEU A 513 -7.73 -0.32 -9.27
N ILE A 514 -8.29 -1.30 -9.97
CA ILE A 514 -8.37 -1.29 -11.44
C ILE A 514 -9.12 -0.06 -11.93
N LYS A 515 -10.25 0.29 -11.30
CA LYS A 515 -11.05 1.47 -11.66
C LYS A 515 -10.36 2.80 -11.35
N LEU A 516 -9.40 2.81 -10.42
CA LEU A 516 -8.59 4.00 -10.13
C LEU A 516 -7.41 4.19 -11.09
N CYS A 517 -7.05 3.17 -11.87
CA CYS A 517 -5.94 3.24 -12.80
C CYS A 517 -6.32 4.02 -14.06
N ASP A 518 -5.37 4.79 -14.60
CA ASP A 518 -5.53 5.51 -15.85
C ASP A 518 -5.15 4.63 -17.05
N LEU A 519 -6.07 4.47 -18.01
CA LEU A 519 -5.90 3.57 -19.14
C LEU A 519 -4.81 4.03 -20.12
N GLU A 520 -4.76 5.32 -20.44
CA GLU A 520 -3.79 5.86 -21.41
C GLU A 520 -2.36 5.78 -20.87
N ARG A 521 -2.19 6.05 -19.57
CA ARG A 521 -0.93 5.83 -18.87
C ARG A 521 -0.57 4.34 -18.83
N ALA A 522 -1.52 3.46 -18.55
CA ALA A 522 -1.26 2.02 -18.53
C ALA A 522 -0.80 1.49 -19.90
N LYS A 523 -1.45 1.92 -20.99
CA LYS A 523 -1.05 1.58 -22.37
C LYS A 523 0.34 2.09 -22.71
N SER A 524 0.61 3.37 -22.46
CA SER A 524 1.93 3.96 -22.75
C SER A 524 3.07 3.37 -21.93
N GLN A 525 2.78 2.83 -20.73
CA GLN A 525 3.78 2.23 -19.84
C GLN A 525 3.85 0.70 -19.94
N PHE A 526 3.03 0.05 -20.77
CA PHE A 526 2.86 -1.41 -20.78
C PHE A 526 4.19 -2.19 -20.95
N LEU A 527 4.99 -1.85 -21.97
CA LEU A 527 6.29 -2.52 -22.20
C LEU A 527 7.29 -2.26 -21.06
N SER A 528 7.31 -1.03 -20.51
CA SER A 528 8.14 -0.69 -19.36
C SER A 528 7.74 -1.50 -18.13
N ASN A 529 6.44 -1.66 -17.91
CA ASN A 529 5.88 -2.45 -16.82
C ASN A 529 6.19 -3.94 -17.00
N CYS A 530 6.11 -4.50 -18.21
CA CYS A 530 6.54 -5.86 -18.52
C CYS A 530 8.04 -6.06 -18.21
N THR A 531 8.88 -5.11 -18.63
CA THR A 531 10.33 -5.12 -18.32
C THR A 531 10.58 -5.11 -16.82
N LYS A 532 9.93 -4.22 -16.06
CA LYS A 532 10.06 -4.17 -14.59
C LYS A 532 9.68 -5.49 -13.93
N HIS A 533 8.64 -6.15 -14.43
CA HIS A 533 8.20 -7.46 -13.92
C HIS A 533 9.23 -8.55 -14.21
N ILE A 534 9.68 -8.67 -15.47
CA ILE A 534 10.68 -9.64 -15.90
C ILE A 534 11.97 -9.48 -15.08
N ASN A 535 12.48 -8.25 -14.94
CA ASN A 535 13.66 -7.96 -14.14
C ASN A 535 13.47 -8.31 -12.66
N ALA A 536 12.27 -8.09 -12.11
CA ALA A 536 11.97 -8.48 -10.73
C ALA A 536 11.97 -10.01 -10.54
N GLN A 537 11.41 -10.78 -11.49
CA GLN A 537 11.45 -12.25 -11.44
C GLN A 537 12.89 -12.77 -11.59
N ILE A 538 13.65 -12.22 -12.52
CA ILE A 538 15.07 -12.59 -12.72
C ILE A 538 15.90 -12.28 -11.46
N ALA A 539 15.69 -11.14 -10.82
CA ALA A 539 16.37 -10.78 -9.58
C ALA A 539 16.04 -11.78 -8.46
N GLN A 540 14.80 -12.27 -8.37
CA GLN A 540 14.42 -13.32 -7.42
C GLN A 540 15.10 -14.66 -7.72
N LEU A 541 15.17 -15.06 -8.99
CA LEU A 541 15.87 -16.29 -9.42
C LEU A 541 17.39 -16.22 -9.21
N SER A 542 17.95 -15.01 -9.20
CA SER A 542 19.40 -14.77 -9.03
C SER A 542 19.84 -14.76 -7.56
N GLN A 543 18.90 -14.58 -6.62
CA GLN A 543 19.14 -14.69 -5.19
C GLN A 543 19.29 -16.18 -4.84
N SER A 544 20.51 -16.61 -4.49
CA SER A 544 20.78 -17.99 -4.10
C SER A 544 19.90 -18.38 -2.91
N THR A 545 19.27 -19.54 -2.99
CA THR A 545 18.87 -20.31 -1.81
C THR A 545 20.15 -20.89 -1.19
N GLU A 546 21.02 -20.04 -0.66
CA GLU A 546 22.04 -20.52 0.25
C GLU A 546 21.31 -21.06 1.48
N SER A 547 21.37 -22.38 1.63
CA SER A 547 21.11 -23.05 2.89
C SER A 547 21.73 -22.23 4.01
N SER A 548 20.87 -21.71 4.89
CA SER A 548 21.16 -21.21 6.23
C SER A 548 22.55 -21.57 6.76
N SER A 549 23.56 -20.77 6.46
CA SER A 549 24.61 -20.54 7.45
C SER A 549 23.96 -19.64 8.50
N LEU A 550 23.90 -20.12 9.74
CA LEU A 550 23.41 -19.38 10.91
C LEU A 550 24.22 -18.10 11.10
N CYS A 551 23.88 -17.05 10.34
CA CYS A 551 24.31 -15.69 10.62
C CYS A 551 23.32 -15.12 11.64
N PHE A 552 23.78 -15.00 12.89
CA PHE A 552 23.04 -14.46 14.04
C PHE A 552 22.51 -13.03 13.85
N PHE A 553 22.87 -12.37 12.74
CA PHE A 553 22.28 -11.12 12.29
C PHE A 553 21.51 -11.37 11.00
N SER A 554 20.20 -11.57 11.11
CA SER A 554 19.31 -11.52 9.96
C SER A 554 19.39 -10.12 9.35
N ARG A 555 20.07 -9.98 8.20
CA ARG A 555 19.93 -8.78 7.37
C ARG A 555 18.45 -8.64 7.03
N ILE A 556 17.83 -7.59 7.57
CA ILE A 556 16.52 -7.13 7.16
C ILE A 556 16.57 -7.00 5.62
N ARG A 557 15.67 -7.72 4.94
CA ARG A 557 15.55 -7.75 3.48
C ARG A 557 15.37 -6.33 2.95
N ASN A 558 16.44 -5.73 2.45
CA ASN A 558 16.36 -4.46 1.75
C ASN A 558 15.76 -4.68 0.35
N LYS A 559 14.61 -4.06 0.10
CA LYS A 559 13.94 -3.94 -1.22
C LYS A 559 14.76 -3.15 -2.26
N SER A 560 16.02 -2.79 -1.98
CA SER A 560 16.74 -1.66 -2.59
C SER A 560 18.01 -2.01 -3.39
N GLU A 561 18.44 -3.27 -3.46
CA GLU A 561 19.53 -3.66 -4.35
C GLU A 561 19.00 -4.64 -5.40
N ARG A 562 18.20 -4.11 -6.33
CA ARG A 562 17.96 -4.77 -7.62
C ARG A 562 19.21 -4.50 -8.46
N VAL A 563 20.03 -5.51 -8.66
CA VAL A 563 21.05 -5.46 -9.71
C VAL A 563 20.28 -5.48 -11.02
N ASP A 564 20.24 -4.35 -11.74
CA ASP A 564 19.68 -4.28 -13.08
C ASP A 564 20.62 -5.04 -14.03
N LEU A 565 20.47 -6.36 -14.06
CA LEU A 565 21.24 -7.28 -14.91
C LEU A 565 21.01 -6.98 -16.40
N PHE A 566 19.82 -6.48 -16.75
CA PHE A 566 19.40 -6.20 -18.10
C PHE A 566 19.02 -4.73 -18.24
N LYS A 567 19.40 -4.12 -19.37
CA LYS A 567 18.94 -2.79 -19.73
C LYS A 567 17.53 -2.88 -20.31
N LEU A 568 16.74 -1.82 -20.13
CA LEU A 568 15.44 -1.72 -20.77
C LEU A 568 15.62 -1.92 -22.29
N PRO A 569 14.86 -2.82 -22.93
CA PRO A 569 14.89 -3.01 -24.38
C PRO A 569 14.45 -1.74 -25.13
N GLU A 570 15.37 -0.78 -25.32
CA GLU A 570 15.06 0.55 -25.92
C GLU A 570 14.54 0.44 -27.37
N LYS A 571 14.76 -0.70 -28.03
CA LYS A 571 14.36 -0.96 -29.42
C LYS A 571 13.14 -1.86 -29.56
N ALA A 572 12.62 -2.43 -28.47
CA ALA A 572 11.48 -3.34 -28.53
C ALA A 572 10.19 -2.59 -28.88
N LYS A 573 9.51 -3.03 -29.93
CA LYS A 573 8.22 -2.46 -30.38
C LYS A 573 7.03 -3.17 -29.74
N ASP A 574 7.24 -4.40 -29.28
CA ASP A 574 6.22 -5.29 -28.74
C ASP A 574 6.86 -6.27 -27.72
N VAL A 575 6.04 -7.06 -27.06
CA VAL A 575 6.48 -8.02 -26.03
C VAL A 575 7.30 -9.18 -26.63
N GLU A 576 7.03 -9.55 -27.88
CA GLU A 576 7.77 -10.63 -28.58
C GLU A 576 9.23 -10.23 -28.81
N SER A 577 9.46 -9.08 -29.46
CA SER A 577 10.78 -8.51 -29.68
C SER A 577 11.52 -8.23 -28.37
N MET A 578 10.80 -7.81 -27.32
CA MET A 578 11.34 -7.62 -25.98
C MET A 578 11.91 -8.93 -25.40
N ILE A 579 11.19 -10.05 -25.49
CA ILE A 579 11.66 -11.37 -24.97
C ILE A 579 12.86 -11.88 -25.77
N VAL A 580 12.90 -11.66 -27.09
CA VAL A 580 14.06 -12.01 -27.93
C VAL A 580 15.30 -11.22 -27.50
N GLU A 581 15.13 -9.93 -27.19
CA GLU A 581 16.23 -9.09 -26.72
C GLU A 581 16.77 -9.56 -25.36
N TYR A 582 15.90 -9.93 -24.40
CA TYR A 582 16.33 -10.55 -23.13
C TYR A 582 17.15 -11.83 -23.34
N LYS A 583 16.72 -12.71 -24.25
CA LYS A 583 17.46 -13.96 -24.56
C LYS A 583 18.82 -13.68 -25.19
N THR A 584 18.90 -12.65 -26.04
CA THR A 584 20.15 -12.21 -26.66
C THR A 584 21.10 -11.65 -25.60
N GLN A 585 20.64 -10.72 -24.77
CA GLN A 585 21.43 -10.14 -23.69
C GLN A 585 21.92 -11.21 -22.69
N LEU A 586 21.12 -12.23 -22.39
CA LEU A 586 21.53 -13.31 -21.48
C LEU A 586 22.75 -14.07 -22.01
N SER A 587 22.87 -14.21 -23.33
CA SER A 587 24.01 -14.88 -23.97
C SER A 587 25.31 -14.06 -23.85
N ASP A 588 25.20 -12.74 -23.69
CA ASP A 588 26.32 -11.81 -23.59
C ASP A 588 26.74 -11.54 -22.12
N LEU A 589 25.92 -11.94 -21.15
CA LEU A 589 26.18 -11.67 -19.73
C LEU A 589 27.04 -12.77 -19.08
N SER A 590 28.07 -12.37 -18.35
CA SER A 590 28.89 -13.25 -17.52
C SER A 590 28.18 -13.63 -16.21
N VAL A 591 27.13 -14.46 -16.31
CA VAL A 591 26.37 -14.99 -15.16
C VAL A 591 26.82 -16.42 -14.82
N GLU A 592 26.80 -16.78 -13.54
CA GLU A 592 27.06 -18.16 -13.08
C GLU A 592 26.16 -19.17 -13.82
N PRO A 593 26.69 -20.32 -14.30
CA PRO A 593 25.95 -21.24 -15.18
C PRO A 593 24.57 -21.68 -14.66
N ARG A 594 24.46 -22.00 -13.36
CA ARG A 594 23.19 -22.40 -12.74
C ARG A 594 22.14 -21.28 -12.72
N LYS A 595 22.58 -20.04 -12.50
CA LYS A 595 21.69 -18.87 -12.51
C LYS A 595 21.28 -18.54 -13.94
N ALA A 596 22.21 -18.64 -14.89
CA ALA A 596 21.92 -18.48 -16.31
C ALA A 596 20.90 -19.51 -16.80
N GLU A 597 20.99 -20.77 -16.36
CA GLU A 597 20.03 -21.83 -16.69
C GLU A 597 18.63 -21.55 -16.12
N ASN A 598 18.53 -21.11 -14.86
CA ASN A 598 17.26 -20.72 -14.25
C ASN A 598 16.59 -19.54 -14.98
N ILE A 599 17.39 -18.51 -15.31
CA ILE A 599 16.91 -17.34 -16.05
C ILE A 599 16.48 -17.75 -17.47
N SER A 600 17.28 -18.57 -18.15
CA SER A 600 16.97 -19.11 -19.48
C SER A 600 15.67 -19.90 -19.47
N THR A 601 15.48 -20.78 -18.48
CA THR A 601 14.25 -21.57 -18.31
C THR A 601 13.03 -20.68 -18.12
N TYR A 602 13.15 -19.62 -17.30
CA TYR A 602 12.09 -18.65 -17.11
C TYR A 602 11.76 -17.87 -18.39
N LEU A 603 12.77 -17.31 -19.07
CA LEU A 603 12.60 -16.58 -20.34
C LEU A 603 12.04 -17.48 -21.45
N PHE A 604 12.41 -18.77 -21.43
CA PHE A 604 11.85 -19.77 -22.33
C PHE A 604 10.37 -19.97 -22.05
N LYS A 605 9.98 -20.18 -20.78
CA LYS A 605 8.58 -20.36 -20.36
C LYS A 605 7.69 -19.20 -20.82
N ILE A 606 8.08 -17.95 -20.53
CA ILE A 606 7.26 -16.77 -20.90
C ILE A 606 7.26 -16.49 -22.41
N GLY A 607 8.24 -17.01 -23.16
CA GLY A 607 8.31 -16.90 -24.61
C GLY A 607 7.80 -18.12 -25.37
N GLN A 608 7.33 -19.17 -24.68
CA GLN A 608 6.94 -20.43 -25.31
C GLN A 608 5.62 -20.27 -26.07
N PRO A 609 5.48 -20.87 -27.27
CA PRO A 609 4.22 -20.85 -28.02
C PRO A 609 3.04 -21.43 -27.25
N ILE A 610 1.91 -20.70 -27.26
CA ILE A 610 0.66 -21.16 -26.65
C ILE A 610 -0.10 -22.04 -27.64
N LEU A 611 -0.12 -23.34 -27.38
CA LEU A 611 -0.79 -24.34 -28.22
C LEU A 611 -2.32 -24.27 -28.09
N THR A 612 -3.03 -24.39 -29.21
CA THR A 612 -4.49 -24.52 -29.22
C THR A 612 -4.94 -25.82 -28.59
N VAL A 613 -6.21 -25.91 -28.17
CA VAL A 613 -6.79 -27.14 -27.60
C VAL A 613 -6.57 -28.35 -28.54
N THR A 614 -6.80 -28.18 -29.84
CA THR A 614 -6.60 -29.24 -30.84
C THR A 614 -5.14 -29.64 -30.97
N GLN A 615 -4.21 -28.67 -30.91
CA GLN A 615 -2.77 -28.95 -30.92
C GLN A 615 -2.33 -29.68 -29.65
N LYS A 616 -2.85 -29.30 -28.48
CA LYS A 616 -2.60 -30.01 -27.21
C LYS A 616 -3.12 -31.45 -27.24
N GLU A 617 -4.32 -31.66 -27.78
CA GLU A 617 -4.91 -33.00 -27.92
C GLU A 617 -4.11 -33.85 -28.94
N LYS A 618 -3.68 -33.27 -30.06
CA LYS A 618 -2.78 -33.94 -31.01
C LYS A 618 -1.43 -34.28 -30.39
N ALA A 619 -0.84 -33.38 -29.60
CA ALA A 619 0.42 -33.61 -28.90
C ALA A 619 0.30 -34.70 -27.82
N LYS A 620 -0.85 -34.80 -27.13
CA LYS A 620 -1.13 -35.88 -26.16
C LYS A 620 -1.39 -37.23 -26.82
N ASN A 621 -2.07 -37.23 -27.97
CA ASN A 621 -2.47 -38.45 -28.67
C ASN A 621 -1.39 -38.97 -29.63
N SER A 622 -0.40 -38.15 -29.98
CA SER A 622 0.82 -38.62 -30.63
C SER A 622 1.71 -39.25 -29.55
N GLY A 623 1.58 -40.56 -29.35
CA GLY A 623 2.47 -41.37 -28.51
C GLY A 623 3.89 -41.49 -29.08
N ARG A 624 4.50 -40.37 -29.51
CA ARG A 624 5.90 -40.28 -29.89
C ARG A 624 6.69 -39.65 -28.74
N PRO A 625 7.92 -40.13 -28.53
CA PRO A 625 8.77 -39.64 -27.47
C PRO A 625 9.12 -38.19 -27.70
N ILE A 626 9.23 -37.46 -26.58
CA ILE A 626 9.58 -36.05 -26.54
C ILE A 626 10.95 -35.93 -27.22
N LEU A 627 11.01 -35.19 -28.33
CA LEU A 627 12.27 -34.76 -28.94
C LEU A 627 13.06 -34.01 -27.87
N ASP A 628 14.18 -34.59 -27.43
CA ASP A 628 15.13 -33.88 -26.59
C ASP A 628 15.85 -32.79 -27.43
N TYR A 629 16.39 -31.76 -26.78
CA TYR A 629 16.82 -30.47 -27.36
C TYR A 629 17.94 -30.52 -28.43
N ILE A 630 18.33 -31.72 -28.88
CA ILE A 630 19.31 -31.95 -29.95
C ILE A 630 18.77 -32.79 -31.12
N GLY A 631 17.48 -33.12 -31.14
CA GLY A 631 16.86 -33.77 -32.29
C GLY A 631 17.00 -35.30 -32.37
N GLN A 632 17.22 -35.99 -31.24
CA GLN A 632 17.14 -37.46 -31.17
C GLN A 632 15.84 -37.94 -30.52
N TYR A 633 15.29 -39.04 -31.05
CA TYR A 633 14.13 -39.74 -30.48
C TYR A 633 14.57 -40.49 -29.22
N THR A 634 13.81 -40.40 -28.12
CA THR A 634 13.96 -41.29 -26.95
C THR A 634 13.12 -42.55 -27.05
#